data_AF-G4F9U0-F1
#
_entry.id   AF-G4F9U0-F1
#
_cell.length_a   1.000
_cell.length_b   1.000
_cell.length_c   1.000
_cell.angle_alpha   90.00
_cell.angle_beta   90.00
_cell.angle_gamma   90.00
#
_symmetry.space_group_name_H-M   'P 1'
#
loop_
_entity.id
_entity.type
_entity.pdbx_description
1 polymer ?
#
loop_
_entity_poly.entity_id
_entity_poly.type
_entity_poly.pdbx_seq_one_letter_code
_entity_poly.pdbx_strand_id
1 'polypeptide(L)'
;MDAQQFLAEFGYIANASNGIVKLRELVLQLAISGRLVERAETFQPVLEIIKAANSLRKEYEETLKLRSTRMHPPLSKIPFMTPEHWEWERLEKLCVYIQRGKGPKYVDKSSTYVVSQKCIQWNGFDLTPARHVADDSLEKYGKERYLCDGDLLWNSTGTGTAGRVAIYSAAEEKSAVADSHVTVIRLANCSPRYFWCVVASPWVQLRIDPSHSDSLVSGTTQQVELNTSTVRALPIPLPPLEEQSRIVAKVDELMALCDQLEAQQQQRRILQNQLRHATLQAVAASQNPHELQENWQRLEANFGQLFSAPEDVEDVRKLAMELAVRGLLTEQKDSDEPATEILSRYVEEHKKLVKKGEIRRKKPLPEID
;
A
#
# COMPACT_ATOMS: atom_id res chain seq x y z
N MET A 1 7.54 -23.44 6.28
CA MET A 1 6.26 -23.32 5.56
C MET A 1 6.57 -23.02 4.09
N ASP A 2 6.11 -23.84 3.17
CA ASP A 2 6.23 -23.57 1.72
C ASP A 2 5.01 -22.79 1.19
N ALA A 3 5.08 -22.31 -0.06
CA ALA A 3 3.99 -21.54 -0.66
C ALA A 3 2.69 -22.34 -0.83
N GLN A 4 2.75 -23.65 -1.06
CA GLN A 4 1.56 -24.49 -1.21
C GLN A 4 0.84 -24.65 0.14
N GLN A 5 1.60 -24.92 1.20
CA GLN A 5 1.09 -24.98 2.56
C GLN A 5 0.51 -23.62 2.99
N PHE A 6 1.18 -22.52 2.68
CA PHE A 6 0.69 -21.17 2.98
C PHE A 6 -0.66 -20.88 2.29
N LEU A 7 -0.80 -21.25 1.01
CA LEU A 7 -2.07 -21.11 0.30
C LEU A 7 -3.16 -22.03 0.83
N ALA A 8 -2.82 -23.26 1.19
CA ALA A 8 -3.77 -24.20 1.76
C ALA A 8 -4.30 -23.70 3.12
N GLU A 9 -3.43 -23.15 3.95
CA GLU A 9 -3.75 -22.68 5.30
C GLU A 9 -4.35 -21.28 5.34
N PHE A 10 -4.00 -20.38 4.42
CA PHE A 10 -4.36 -18.96 4.50
C PHE A 10 -4.92 -18.38 3.21
N GLY A 11 -4.92 -19.12 2.10
CA GLY A 11 -5.36 -18.63 0.79
C GLY A 11 -6.83 -18.20 0.76
N TYR A 12 -7.68 -18.77 1.62
CA TYR A 12 -9.07 -18.32 1.76
C TYR A 12 -9.18 -16.89 2.32
N ILE A 13 -8.20 -16.44 3.12
CA ILE A 13 -8.15 -15.07 3.65
C ILE A 13 -8.01 -14.08 2.51
N ALA A 14 -7.31 -14.44 1.43
CA ALA A 14 -7.11 -13.55 0.27
C ALA A 14 -8.43 -13.04 -0.31
N ASN A 15 -9.51 -13.82 -0.25
CA ASN A 15 -10.82 -13.46 -0.83
C ASN A 15 -11.62 -12.46 0.03
N ALA A 16 -11.21 -12.21 1.27
CA ALA A 16 -11.85 -11.21 2.12
C ALA A 16 -11.43 -9.79 1.74
N SER A 17 -12.23 -8.79 2.13
CA SER A 17 -11.84 -7.38 2.00
C SER A 17 -10.54 -7.13 2.79
N ASN A 18 -9.55 -6.50 2.13
CA ASN A 18 -8.19 -6.33 2.65
C ASN A 18 -7.46 -7.64 3.01
N GLY A 19 -7.93 -8.79 2.52
CA GLY A 19 -7.37 -10.10 2.81
C GLY A 19 -5.90 -10.23 2.44
N ILE A 20 -5.52 -9.76 1.25
CA ILE A 20 -4.13 -9.77 0.78
C ILE A 20 -3.23 -8.91 1.66
N VAL A 21 -3.70 -7.73 2.10
CA VAL A 21 -2.94 -6.88 3.02
C VAL A 21 -2.67 -7.62 4.32
N LYS A 22 -3.68 -8.30 4.88
CA LYS A 22 -3.54 -9.13 6.08
C LYS A 22 -2.60 -10.32 5.89
N LEU A 23 -2.57 -10.91 4.69
CA LEU A 23 -1.61 -11.97 4.36
C LEU A 23 -0.17 -11.45 4.35
N ARG A 24 0.09 -10.28 3.76
CA ARG A 24 1.43 -9.66 3.78
C ARG A 24 1.88 -9.35 5.21
N GLU A 25 0.98 -8.80 6.02
CA GLU A 25 1.22 -8.55 7.46
C GLU A 25 1.56 -9.84 8.20
N LEU A 26 0.83 -10.93 7.94
CA LEU A 26 1.08 -12.25 8.53
C LEU A 26 2.45 -12.81 8.13
N VAL A 27 2.82 -12.72 6.85
CA VAL A 27 4.14 -13.15 6.35
C VAL A 27 5.26 -12.43 7.11
N LEU A 28 5.16 -11.11 7.26
CA LEU A 28 6.14 -10.34 8.03
C LEU A 28 6.15 -10.72 9.51
N GLN A 29 4.99 -10.96 10.12
CA GLN A 29 4.91 -11.38 11.52
C GLN A 29 5.55 -12.76 11.74
N LEU A 30 5.34 -13.71 10.82
CA LEU A 30 5.97 -15.04 10.86
C LEU A 30 7.49 -14.94 10.63
N ALA A 31 7.92 -14.03 9.75
CA ALA A 31 9.34 -13.77 9.49
C ALA A 31 10.08 -13.28 10.73
N ILE A 32 9.50 -12.37 11.51
CA ILE A 32 10.17 -11.79 12.69
C ILE A 32 10.02 -12.63 13.97
N SER A 33 9.12 -13.62 13.95
CA SER A 33 8.90 -14.54 15.08
C SER A 33 9.59 -15.88 14.92
N GLY A 34 10.35 -16.08 13.83
CA GLY A 34 11.09 -17.31 13.56
C GLY A 34 10.20 -18.52 13.25
N ARG A 35 8.99 -18.28 12.73
CA ARG A 35 8.01 -19.34 12.40
C ARG A 35 7.86 -19.56 10.90
N LEU A 36 8.55 -18.78 10.08
CA LEU A 36 8.41 -18.83 8.63
C LEU A 36 9.23 -19.97 7.99
N VAL A 37 10.45 -20.18 8.49
CA VAL A 37 11.41 -21.15 7.96
C VAL A 37 11.79 -22.16 9.04
N GLU A 38 12.22 -23.34 8.62
CA GLU A 38 12.71 -24.37 9.53
C GLU A 38 14.09 -23.98 10.09
N ARG A 39 14.35 -24.39 11.33
CA ARG A 39 15.66 -24.18 11.97
C ARG A 39 16.72 -25.01 11.25
N ALA A 40 17.87 -24.39 10.96
CA ALA A 40 19.04 -25.11 10.44
C ALA A 40 19.74 -25.89 11.58
N GLU A 41 20.29 -27.06 11.26
CA GLU A 41 21.04 -27.88 12.22
C GLU A 41 22.36 -27.21 12.65
N THR A 42 22.98 -26.49 11.72
CA THR A 42 24.23 -25.75 11.93
C THR A 42 24.01 -24.28 11.62
N PHE A 43 24.51 -23.40 12.50
CA PHE A 43 24.45 -21.96 12.28
C PHE A 43 25.53 -21.25 13.08
N GLN A 44 25.94 -20.09 12.58
CA GLN A 44 26.81 -19.19 13.34
C GLN A 44 26.03 -18.66 14.57
N PRO A 45 26.61 -18.71 15.78
CA PRO A 45 26.00 -18.13 16.97
C PRO A 45 25.77 -16.62 16.80
N VAL A 46 24.62 -16.14 17.27
CA VAL A 46 24.24 -14.72 17.18
C VAL A 46 25.25 -13.80 17.87
N LEU A 47 25.86 -14.26 18.97
CA LEU A 47 26.92 -13.54 19.66
C LEU A 47 28.12 -13.19 18.76
N GLU A 48 28.49 -14.06 17.81
CA GLU A 48 29.59 -13.79 16.88
C GLU A 48 29.22 -12.70 15.87
N ILE A 49 27.94 -12.63 15.47
CA ILE A 49 27.41 -11.56 14.62
C ILE A 49 27.54 -10.21 15.33
N ILE A 50 27.15 -10.16 16.61
CA ILE A 50 27.22 -8.94 17.44
C ILE A 50 28.67 -8.49 17.65
N LYS A 51 29.58 -9.43 17.92
CA LYS A 51 31.02 -9.14 18.05
C LYS A 51 31.59 -8.56 16.76
N ALA A 52 31.30 -9.19 15.62
CA ALA A 52 31.75 -8.71 14.32
C ALA A 52 31.18 -7.33 13.99
N ALA A 53 29.89 -7.08 14.28
CA ALA A 53 29.27 -5.77 14.12
C ALA A 53 29.97 -4.68 14.95
N ASN A 54 30.34 -5.00 16.20
CA ASN A 54 31.08 -4.09 17.06
C ASN A 54 32.48 -3.78 16.52
N SER A 55 33.21 -4.78 16.02
CA SER A 55 34.52 -4.57 15.40
C SER A 55 34.43 -3.67 14.16
N LEU A 56 33.49 -3.95 13.26
CA LEU A 56 33.26 -3.16 12.05
C LEU A 56 32.86 -1.71 12.38
N ARG A 57 32.04 -1.51 13.40
CA ARG A 57 31.67 -0.16 13.86
C ARG A 57 32.88 0.61 14.39
N LYS A 58 33.76 -0.03 15.18
CA LYS A 58 34.97 0.63 15.67
C LYS A 58 35.90 1.02 14.53
N GLU A 59 36.13 0.11 13.59
CA GLU A 59 36.93 0.38 12.38
C GLU A 59 36.33 1.54 11.56
N TYR A 60 35.01 1.55 11.40
CA TYR A 60 34.29 2.64 10.72
C TYR A 60 34.44 3.98 11.44
N GLU A 61 34.27 4.00 12.77
CA GLU A 61 34.47 5.18 13.61
C GLU A 61 35.92 5.71 13.52
N GLU A 62 36.92 4.82 13.57
CA GLU A 62 38.34 5.16 13.47
C GLU A 62 38.71 5.72 12.09
N THR A 63 38.31 5.01 11.02
CA THR A 63 38.61 5.38 9.62
C THR A 63 38.08 6.77 9.27
N LEU A 64 36.88 7.10 9.77
CA LEU A 64 36.22 8.37 9.51
C LEU A 64 36.45 9.42 10.61
N LYS A 65 37.27 9.10 11.63
CA LYS A 65 37.58 9.95 12.78
C LYS A 65 36.34 10.46 13.52
N LEU A 66 35.35 9.58 13.65
CA LEU A 66 34.09 9.86 14.34
C LEU A 66 34.23 9.67 15.86
N ARG A 67 33.37 10.33 16.62
CA ARG A 67 33.28 10.10 18.07
C ARG A 67 32.56 8.79 18.33
N SER A 68 33.01 8.08 19.37
CA SER A 68 32.37 6.82 19.73
C SER A 68 30.92 7.01 20.16
N THR A 69 30.06 6.13 19.67
CA THR A 69 28.63 6.17 19.92
C THR A 69 28.30 5.65 21.33
N ARG A 70 27.75 6.51 22.20
CA ARG A 70 27.24 6.08 23.52
C ARG A 70 25.98 5.23 23.33
N MET A 71 26.03 3.97 23.75
CA MET A 71 24.94 3.01 23.62
C MET A 71 23.92 3.11 24.77
N HIS A 72 22.69 2.70 24.48
CA HIS A 72 21.61 2.50 25.44
C HIS A 72 21.90 1.25 26.29
N PRO A 73 21.32 1.17 27.50
CA PRO A 73 21.44 -0.02 28.35
C PRO A 73 20.79 -1.24 27.66
N PRO A 74 21.14 -2.48 28.05
CA PRO A 74 20.50 -3.70 27.54
C PRO A 74 18.97 -3.66 27.60
N LEU A 75 18.32 -4.50 26.79
CA LEU A 75 16.87 -4.65 26.80
C LEU A 75 16.40 -5.14 28.17
N SER A 76 15.37 -4.49 28.72
CA SER A 76 14.78 -4.87 30.02
C SER A 76 13.64 -5.88 29.88
N LYS A 77 13.03 -5.98 28.69
CA LYS A 77 11.91 -6.87 28.38
C LYS A 77 12.06 -7.39 26.96
N ILE A 78 11.74 -8.67 26.78
CA ILE A 78 11.64 -9.29 25.47
C ILE A 78 10.23 -9.02 24.92
N PRO A 79 10.07 -8.46 23.70
CA PRO A 79 8.76 -8.10 23.16
C PRO A 79 7.82 -9.30 22.96
N PHE A 80 8.33 -10.40 22.42
CA PHE A 80 7.59 -11.65 22.19
C PHE A 80 8.55 -12.82 22.09
N MET A 81 8.01 -14.05 22.21
CA MET A 81 8.79 -15.27 22.12
C MET A 81 9.36 -15.50 20.72
N THR A 82 10.66 -15.71 20.64
CA THR A 82 11.42 -16.11 19.45
C THR A 82 12.05 -17.49 19.69
N PRO A 83 12.54 -18.18 18.65
CA PRO A 83 13.31 -19.41 18.83
C PRO A 83 14.50 -19.22 19.76
N GLU A 84 14.88 -20.28 20.49
CA GLU A 84 15.94 -20.22 21.52
C GLU A 84 17.31 -19.81 20.96
N HIS A 85 17.57 -20.08 19.68
CA HIS A 85 18.83 -19.72 19.01
C HIS A 85 18.86 -18.29 18.49
N TRP A 86 17.77 -17.54 18.64
CA TRP A 86 17.71 -16.11 18.33
C TRP A 86 17.98 -15.29 19.59
N GLU A 87 18.55 -14.10 19.41
CA GLU A 87 18.72 -13.14 20.50
C GLU A 87 17.99 -11.84 20.20
N TRP A 88 17.52 -11.16 21.24
CA TRP A 88 17.01 -9.80 21.12
C TRP A 88 18.10 -8.80 21.40
N GLU A 89 18.33 -7.89 20.47
CA GLU A 89 19.31 -6.81 20.66
C GLU A 89 18.80 -5.46 20.20
N ARG A 90 19.47 -4.39 20.62
CA ARG A 90 19.13 -3.04 20.12
C ARG A 90 19.73 -2.83 18.75
N LEU A 91 18.95 -2.17 17.87
CA LEU A 91 19.36 -1.83 16.51
C LEU A 91 20.76 -1.20 16.45
N GLU A 92 21.07 -0.26 17.33
CA GLU A 92 22.36 0.43 17.36
C GLU A 92 23.59 -0.46 17.57
N LYS A 93 23.43 -1.67 18.15
CA LYS A 93 24.55 -2.62 18.28
C LYS A 93 24.90 -3.31 16.95
N LEU A 94 23.97 -3.28 15.99
CA LEU A 94 24.04 -4.00 14.72
C LEU A 94 24.36 -3.07 13.54
N CYS A 95 24.57 -1.78 13.83
CA CYS A 95 24.80 -0.73 12.84
C CYS A 95 26.18 -0.09 12.99
N VAL A 96 26.73 0.40 11.88
CA VAL A 96 27.90 1.29 11.87
C VAL A 96 27.50 2.77 11.85
N TYR A 97 26.28 3.07 11.38
CA TYR A 97 25.77 4.43 11.31
C TYR A 97 24.24 4.47 11.48
N ILE A 98 23.74 5.31 12.39
CA ILE A 98 22.31 5.65 12.51
C ILE A 98 22.19 7.14 12.79
N GLN A 99 21.77 7.91 11.79
CA GLN A 99 21.48 9.33 11.99
C GLN A 99 20.40 9.81 11.04
N ARG A 100 19.73 10.87 11.47
CA ARG A 100 18.86 11.66 10.61
C ARG A 100 19.70 12.45 9.60
N GLY A 101 19.16 12.58 8.39
CA GLY A 101 19.74 13.41 7.36
C GLY A 101 19.75 14.89 7.75
N LYS A 102 20.27 15.72 6.86
CA LYS A 102 20.43 17.17 7.10
C LYS A 102 19.46 17.93 6.21
N GLY A 103 18.95 19.06 6.70
CA GLY A 103 18.17 19.99 5.89
C GLY A 103 19.06 20.59 4.80
N PRO A 104 18.84 20.27 3.52
CA PRO A 104 19.71 20.73 2.44
C PRO A 104 19.22 22.08 1.89
N LYS A 105 20.14 22.80 1.24
CA LYS A 105 19.79 23.90 0.34
C LYS A 105 19.60 23.29 -1.05
N TYR A 106 18.38 23.33 -1.55
CA TYR A 106 18.03 22.72 -2.84
C TYR A 106 18.49 23.57 -4.03
N VAL A 107 18.93 22.90 -5.08
CA VAL A 107 19.24 23.48 -6.40
C VAL A 107 18.64 22.62 -7.51
N ASP A 108 18.51 23.19 -8.70
CA ASP A 108 17.91 22.49 -9.84
C ASP A 108 18.84 21.42 -10.43
N LYS A 109 20.17 21.61 -10.38
CA LYS A 109 21.16 20.65 -10.89
C LYS A 109 22.44 20.67 -10.04
N SER A 110 22.88 19.51 -9.59
CA SER A 110 24.21 19.22 -9.02
C SER A 110 24.52 17.73 -9.23
N SER A 111 25.74 17.30 -8.93
CA SER A 111 26.15 15.89 -8.97
C SER A 111 25.54 15.04 -7.85
N THR A 112 25.06 15.65 -6.76
CA THR A 112 24.55 14.94 -5.58
C THR A 112 23.04 15.11 -5.39
N TYR A 113 22.35 14.00 -5.17
CA TYR A 113 20.91 13.96 -4.88
C TYR A 113 20.62 14.13 -3.40
N VAL A 114 19.47 14.74 -3.11
CA VAL A 114 18.81 14.70 -1.81
C VAL A 114 17.66 13.70 -1.89
N VAL A 115 17.80 12.62 -1.14
CA VAL A 115 16.73 11.68 -0.90
C VAL A 115 15.81 12.22 0.17
N SER A 116 14.57 12.54 -0.23
CA SER A 116 13.55 13.05 0.68
C SER A 116 12.54 11.98 1.05
N GLN A 117 11.65 12.29 2.00
CA GLN A 117 10.55 11.37 2.37
C GLN A 117 9.69 10.92 1.18
N LYS A 118 9.63 11.69 0.09
CA LYS A 118 8.89 11.35 -1.13
C LYS A 118 9.55 10.25 -1.95
N CYS A 119 10.84 10.02 -1.75
CA CYS A 119 11.57 8.95 -2.41
C CYS A 119 11.33 7.57 -1.75
N ILE A 120 10.72 7.57 -0.56
CA ILE A 120 10.53 6.38 0.26
C ILE A 120 9.02 6.08 0.31
N GLN A 121 8.63 5.03 -0.39
CA GLN A 121 7.25 4.62 -0.58
C GLN A 121 7.03 3.19 -0.06
N TRP A 122 5.77 2.82 0.17
CA TRP A 122 5.44 1.47 0.64
C TRP A 122 5.79 0.37 -0.37
N ASN A 123 5.77 0.71 -1.67
CA ASN A 123 6.15 -0.18 -2.76
C ASN A 123 7.66 -0.18 -3.04
N GLY A 124 8.45 0.62 -2.33
CA GLY A 124 9.91 0.63 -2.46
C GLY A 124 10.53 2.04 -2.53
N PHE A 125 11.73 2.07 -3.08
CA PHE A 125 12.52 3.29 -3.26
C PHE A 125 12.33 3.84 -4.68
N ASP A 126 12.04 5.14 -4.79
CA ASP A 126 11.92 5.85 -6.06
C ASP A 126 12.75 7.15 -6.01
N LEU A 127 13.73 7.28 -6.89
CA LEU A 127 14.61 8.46 -6.96
C LEU A 127 14.00 9.59 -7.82
N THR A 128 12.92 9.35 -8.57
CA THR A 128 12.28 10.33 -9.45
C THR A 128 11.95 11.68 -8.77
N PRO A 129 11.42 11.72 -7.52
CA PRO A 129 11.12 12.98 -6.84
C PRO A 129 12.33 13.61 -6.14
N ALA A 130 13.52 13.00 -6.22
CA ALA A 130 14.73 13.53 -5.59
C ALA A 130 15.15 14.85 -6.25
N ARG A 131 15.69 15.74 -5.43
CA ARG A 131 16.25 17.03 -5.87
C ARG A 131 17.76 17.00 -5.72
N HIS A 132 18.41 18.09 -6.10
CA HIS A 132 19.85 18.25 -5.91
C HIS A 132 20.16 19.14 -4.72
N VAL A 133 21.30 18.88 -4.06
CA VAL A 133 21.85 19.74 -3.00
C VAL A 133 22.87 20.70 -3.58
N ALA A 134 22.90 21.93 -3.07
CA ALA A 134 23.91 22.91 -3.43
C ALA A 134 25.32 22.44 -3.02
N ASP A 135 26.30 22.60 -3.91
CA ASP A 135 27.67 22.16 -3.66
C ASP A 135 28.30 22.85 -2.44
N ASP A 136 27.94 24.12 -2.19
CA ASP A 136 28.35 24.90 -1.00
C ASP A 136 27.91 24.25 0.33
N SER A 137 26.84 23.47 0.29
CA SER A 137 26.27 22.82 1.46
C SER A 137 26.97 21.50 1.74
N LEU A 138 27.53 20.85 0.71
CA LEU A 138 28.25 19.58 0.81
C LEU A 138 29.54 19.67 1.64
N GLU A 139 30.18 20.85 1.70
CA GLU A 139 31.36 21.09 2.55
C GLU A 139 31.08 20.81 4.03
N LYS A 140 29.82 20.90 4.46
CA LYS A 140 29.38 20.64 5.84
C LYS A 140 28.99 19.17 6.08
N TYR A 141 29.06 18.32 5.06
CA TYR A 141 28.74 16.90 5.16
C TYR A 141 30.02 16.11 5.36
N GLY A 142 30.09 15.37 6.46
CA GLY A 142 31.09 14.33 6.61
C GLY A 142 30.82 13.18 5.63
N LYS A 143 31.86 12.42 5.29
CA LYS A 143 31.79 11.30 4.35
C LYS A 143 30.76 10.24 4.79
N GLU A 144 30.54 10.10 6.09
CA GLU A 144 29.58 9.16 6.66
C GLU A 144 28.12 9.43 6.27
N ARG A 145 27.80 10.66 5.84
CA ARG A 145 26.42 11.10 5.52
C ARG A 145 25.99 10.80 4.09
N TYR A 146 26.93 10.42 3.23
CA TYR A 146 26.61 9.96 1.89
C TYR A 146 26.00 8.57 1.99
N LEU A 147 24.93 8.35 1.24
CA LEU A 147 24.20 7.09 1.22
C LEU A 147 25.06 6.01 0.57
N CYS A 148 24.99 4.80 1.12
CA CYS A 148 25.64 3.61 0.61
C CYS A 148 24.57 2.60 0.21
N ASP A 149 24.88 1.80 -0.81
CA ASP A 149 24.00 0.71 -1.22
C ASP A 149 23.66 -0.21 -0.03
N GLY A 150 22.39 -0.56 0.11
CA GLY A 150 21.90 -1.33 1.25
C GLY A 150 21.55 -0.52 2.51
N ASP A 151 21.73 0.81 2.50
CA ASP A 151 21.25 1.66 3.61
C ASP A 151 19.72 1.56 3.75
N LEU A 152 19.24 1.35 4.96
CA LEU A 152 17.82 1.45 5.29
C LEU A 152 17.44 2.90 5.50
N LEU A 153 16.43 3.36 4.77
CA LEU A 153 15.91 4.71 4.84
C LEU A 153 14.53 4.70 5.50
N TRP A 154 14.40 5.34 6.65
CA TRP A 154 13.17 5.36 7.44
C TRP A 154 12.61 6.78 7.58
N ASN A 155 11.44 7.02 7.00
CA ASN A 155 10.73 8.28 7.15
C ASN A 155 10.40 8.55 8.62
N SER A 156 10.89 9.69 9.10
CA SER A 156 10.90 10.07 10.50
C SER A 156 9.85 11.12 10.86
N THR A 157 9.17 11.72 9.89
CA THR A 157 8.16 12.76 10.17
C THR A 157 7.01 12.71 9.19
N GLY A 158 5.86 13.25 9.61
CA GLY A 158 4.72 13.55 8.75
C GLY A 158 3.59 12.52 8.86
N THR A 159 2.36 13.02 8.83
CA THR A 159 1.15 12.19 8.94
C THR A 159 1.00 11.35 7.67
N GLY A 160 1.01 10.02 7.83
CA GLY A 160 0.92 9.06 6.72
C GLY A 160 2.23 8.80 5.97
N THR A 161 3.30 9.56 6.26
CA THR A 161 4.66 9.32 5.72
C THR A 161 5.61 8.71 6.74
N ALA A 162 5.46 9.06 8.03
CA ALA A 162 6.18 8.42 9.12
C ALA A 162 5.93 6.90 9.10
N GLY A 163 6.97 6.11 9.33
CA GLY A 163 6.88 4.65 9.31
C GLY A 163 7.31 3.99 8.00
N ARG A 164 7.23 4.70 6.87
CA ARG A 164 7.68 4.17 5.57
C ARG A 164 9.17 3.87 5.60
N VAL A 165 9.52 2.70 5.09
CA VAL A 165 10.90 2.21 5.05
C VAL A 165 11.21 1.64 3.66
N ALA A 166 12.38 2.01 3.13
CA ALA A 166 12.90 1.46 1.89
C ALA A 166 14.41 1.18 2.03
N ILE A 167 14.92 0.32 1.17
CA ILE A 167 16.37 0.06 1.07
C ILE A 167 16.88 0.94 -0.07
N TYR A 168 17.91 1.73 0.21
CA TYR A 168 18.57 2.53 -0.80
C TYR A 168 19.33 1.61 -1.76
N SER A 169 19.05 1.78 -3.05
CA SER A 169 19.83 1.16 -4.12
C SER A 169 20.61 2.25 -4.84
N ALA A 170 21.94 2.10 -4.87
CA ALA A 170 22.80 3.06 -5.53
C ALA A 170 22.61 2.96 -7.06
N ALA A 171 22.24 4.07 -7.68
CA ALA A 171 22.36 4.20 -9.13
C ALA A 171 23.84 4.48 -9.47
N GLU A 172 24.37 3.77 -10.47
CA GLU A 172 25.75 3.98 -10.93
C GLU A 172 26.01 5.48 -11.17
N GLU A 173 27.16 5.95 -10.68
CA GLU A 173 27.68 7.32 -10.83
C GLU A 173 26.96 8.46 -10.06
N LYS A 174 25.98 8.16 -9.21
CA LYS A 174 25.21 9.20 -8.49
C LYS A 174 25.44 9.17 -6.98
N SER A 175 25.99 10.26 -6.46
CA SER A 175 26.10 10.52 -5.03
C SER A 175 24.75 10.93 -4.46
N ALA A 176 24.42 10.53 -3.23
CA ALA A 176 23.18 10.92 -2.57
C ALA A 176 23.37 11.15 -1.06
N VAL A 177 22.58 12.08 -0.51
CA VAL A 177 22.44 12.35 0.93
C VAL A 177 20.96 12.35 1.32
N ALA A 178 20.66 12.07 2.58
CA ALA A 178 19.29 12.09 3.10
C ALA A 178 18.87 13.48 3.63
N ASP A 179 17.59 13.82 3.48
CA ASP A 179 16.98 15.01 4.08
C ASP A 179 16.76 14.87 5.60
N SER A 180 16.37 15.97 6.26
CA SER A 180 16.08 15.99 7.71
C SER A 180 14.84 15.23 8.16
N HIS A 181 14.05 14.70 7.25
CA HIS A 181 12.85 13.90 7.50
C HIS A 181 13.11 12.40 7.35
N VAL A 182 14.32 12.00 6.95
CA VAL A 182 14.72 10.60 6.75
C VAL A 182 15.84 10.22 7.73
N THR A 183 15.66 9.12 8.44
CA THR A 183 16.72 8.49 9.24
C THR A 183 17.38 7.41 8.41
N VAL A 184 18.71 7.49 8.30
CA VAL A 184 19.55 6.52 7.60
C VAL A 184 20.08 5.52 8.62
N ILE A 185 19.96 4.24 8.30
CA ILE A 185 20.43 3.11 9.11
C ILE A 185 21.36 2.27 8.23
N ARG A 186 22.64 2.24 8.58
CA ARG A 186 23.67 1.44 7.92
C ARG A 186 24.04 0.28 8.81
N LEU A 187 23.67 -0.93 8.40
CA LEU A 187 24.00 -2.16 9.11
C LEU A 187 25.50 -2.47 8.98
N ALA A 188 26.05 -3.18 9.97
CA ALA A 188 27.44 -3.59 9.93
C ALA A 188 27.66 -4.85 9.07
N ASN A 189 26.95 -5.92 9.41
CA ASN A 189 27.16 -7.26 8.86
C ASN A 189 25.86 -8.09 8.79
N CYS A 190 24.71 -7.45 8.83
CA CYS A 190 23.40 -8.10 8.81
C CYS A 190 22.64 -7.79 7.51
N SER A 191 21.62 -8.59 7.19
CA SER A 191 20.82 -8.42 5.97
C SER A 191 19.92 -7.18 6.05
N PRO A 192 20.08 -6.18 5.15
CA PRO A 192 19.17 -5.04 5.09
C PRO A 192 17.72 -5.44 4.84
N ARG A 193 17.51 -6.47 4.01
CA ARG A 193 16.18 -6.97 3.66
C ARG A 193 15.48 -7.65 4.84
N TYR A 194 16.22 -8.34 5.71
CA TYR A 194 15.66 -8.87 6.96
C TYR A 194 15.22 -7.74 7.90
N PHE A 195 16.06 -6.72 8.09
CA PHE A 195 15.74 -5.57 8.95
C PHE A 195 14.59 -4.74 8.39
N TRP A 196 14.48 -4.64 7.06
CA TRP A 196 13.28 -4.10 6.40
C TRP A 196 12.03 -4.89 6.81
N CYS A 197 12.08 -6.22 6.87
CA CYS A 197 10.94 -7.04 7.33
C CYS A 197 10.55 -6.71 8.78
N VAL A 198 11.54 -6.50 9.67
CA VAL A 198 11.30 -6.09 11.06
C VAL A 198 10.60 -4.74 11.12
N VAL A 199 11.12 -3.73 10.41
CA VAL A 199 10.55 -2.38 10.42
C VAL A 199 9.18 -2.34 9.75
N ALA A 200 8.98 -3.07 8.65
CA ALA A 200 7.72 -3.13 7.92
C ALA A 200 6.66 -4.00 8.62
N SER A 201 7.04 -4.79 9.64
CA SER A 201 6.10 -5.68 10.34
C SER A 201 4.99 -4.91 11.05
N PRO A 202 3.81 -5.55 11.25
CA PRO A 202 2.74 -4.97 12.07
C PRO A 202 3.21 -4.58 13.47
N TRP A 203 4.15 -5.35 14.04
CA TRP A 203 4.71 -5.07 15.37
C TRP A 203 5.35 -3.69 15.47
N VAL A 204 6.08 -3.24 14.45
CA VAL A 204 6.67 -1.89 14.42
C VAL A 204 5.67 -0.87 13.90
N GLN A 205 4.97 -1.17 12.81
CA GLN A 205 4.10 -0.20 12.13
C GLN A 205 2.90 0.25 12.97
N LEU A 206 2.32 -0.64 13.79
CA LEU A 206 1.25 -0.26 14.72
C LEU A 206 1.73 0.71 15.81
N ARG A 207 3.04 0.74 16.09
CA ARG A 207 3.66 1.66 17.06
C ARG A 207 4.07 2.99 16.44
N ILE A 208 3.85 3.18 15.14
CA ILE A 208 3.97 4.48 14.45
C ILE A 208 2.66 5.29 14.58
N ASP A 209 1.76 4.86 15.45
CA ASP A 209 0.59 5.63 15.89
C ASP A 209 0.88 6.29 17.25
N PRO A 210 0.78 7.64 17.37
CA PRO A 210 1.00 8.33 18.65
C PRO A 210 0.01 7.92 19.75
N SER A 211 -1.13 7.30 19.42
CA SER A 211 -2.10 6.78 20.39
C SER A 211 -1.76 5.37 20.91
N HIS A 212 -0.77 4.70 20.30
CA HIS A 212 -0.34 3.37 20.74
C HIS A 212 0.32 3.44 22.12
N SER A 213 0.00 2.47 23.00
CA SER A 213 0.50 2.44 24.38
C SER A 213 2.02 2.38 24.49
N ASP A 214 2.67 1.74 23.52
CA ASP A 214 4.12 1.66 23.35
C ASP A 214 4.59 2.36 22.05
N SER A 215 4.05 3.56 21.80
CA SER A 215 4.36 4.36 20.60
C SER A 215 5.87 4.62 20.45
N LEU A 216 6.37 4.47 19.22
CA LEU A 216 7.74 4.84 18.83
C LEU A 216 7.85 6.31 18.41
N VAL A 217 6.71 6.97 18.20
CA VAL A 217 6.63 8.36 17.74
C VAL A 217 6.17 9.28 18.86
N SER A 218 6.65 10.51 18.80
CA SER A 218 6.20 11.62 19.63
C SER A 218 5.39 12.63 18.82
N GLY A 219 4.57 13.42 19.52
CA GLY A 219 3.76 14.49 18.94
C GLY A 219 2.27 14.15 18.84
N THR A 220 1.53 14.96 18.08
CA THR A 220 0.08 14.79 17.88
C THR A 220 -0.20 14.16 16.52
N THR A 221 -1.46 13.78 16.25
CA THR A 221 -1.87 13.17 14.97
C THR A 221 -1.51 14.00 13.72
N GLN A 222 -1.33 15.31 13.87
CA GLN A 222 -0.95 16.23 12.78
C GLN A 222 0.56 16.50 12.69
N GLN A 223 1.33 16.14 13.73
CA GLN A 223 2.77 16.36 13.81
C GLN A 223 3.41 15.15 14.49
N VAL A 224 3.54 14.07 13.73
CA VAL A 224 4.15 12.81 14.18
C VAL A 224 5.64 12.81 13.85
N GLU A 225 6.47 12.50 14.84
CA GLU A 225 7.93 12.45 14.71
C GLU A 225 8.53 11.21 15.37
N LEU A 226 9.33 10.46 14.60
CA LEU A 226 10.13 9.32 15.04
C LEU A 226 11.56 9.79 15.35
N ASN A 227 11.90 9.85 16.64
CA ASN A 227 13.19 10.34 17.10
C ASN A 227 14.33 9.33 16.84
N THR A 228 15.52 9.84 16.50
CA THR A 228 16.70 9.01 16.26
C THR A 228 17.07 8.14 17.47
N SER A 229 16.86 8.64 18.70
CA SER A 229 17.06 7.83 19.92
C SER A 229 16.14 6.62 19.97
N THR A 230 14.87 6.78 19.60
CA THR A 230 13.90 5.68 19.52
C THR A 230 14.28 4.67 18.46
N VAL A 231 14.70 5.12 17.27
CA VAL A 231 15.21 4.24 16.21
C VAL A 231 16.39 3.42 16.70
N ARG A 232 17.39 4.08 17.30
CA ARG A 232 18.59 3.41 17.85
C ARG A 232 18.25 2.38 18.93
N ALA A 233 17.26 2.69 19.77
CA ALA A 233 16.83 1.85 20.87
C ALA A 233 15.90 0.70 20.47
N LEU A 234 15.41 0.67 19.22
CA LEU A 234 14.45 -0.33 18.74
C LEU A 234 14.99 -1.75 18.99
N PRO A 235 14.22 -2.62 19.69
CA PRO A 235 14.56 -4.02 19.83
C PRO A 235 14.47 -4.73 18.46
N ILE A 236 15.43 -5.58 18.15
CA ILE A 236 15.48 -6.36 16.91
C ILE A 236 15.61 -7.84 17.30
N PRO A 237 14.71 -8.71 16.80
CA PRO A 237 14.92 -10.14 16.90
C PRO A 237 16.02 -10.52 15.91
N LEU A 238 17.09 -11.17 16.38
CA LEU A 238 18.28 -11.44 15.59
C LEU A 238 18.48 -12.95 15.39
N PRO A 239 18.12 -13.48 14.20
CA PRO A 239 18.51 -14.81 13.76
C PRO A 239 19.97 -14.88 13.33
N PRO A 240 20.54 -16.09 13.22
CA PRO A 240 21.79 -16.33 12.49
C PRO A 240 21.74 -15.79 11.04
N LEU A 241 22.88 -15.40 10.48
CA LEU A 241 22.95 -14.78 9.14
C LEU A 241 22.38 -15.66 8.03
N GLU A 242 22.67 -16.95 8.05
CA GLU A 242 22.13 -17.90 7.07
C GLU A 242 20.60 -18.00 7.17
N GLU A 243 20.06 -17.94 8.38
CA GLU A 243 18.63 -17.93 8.62
C GLU A 243 17.98 -16.61 8.18
N GLN A 244 18.65 -15.47 8.37
CA GLN A 244 18.19 -14.19 7.78
C GLN A 244 18.02 -14.31 6.26
N SER A 245 18.98 -14.91 5.56
CA SER A 245 18.91 -15.11 4.11
C SER A 245 17.75 -16.04 3.70
N ARG A 246 17.54 -17.15 4.43
CA ARG A 246 16.41 -18.07 4.17
C ARG A 246 15.07 -17.42 4.45
N ILE A 247 14.95 -16.64 5.53
CA ILE A 247 13.74 -15.85 5.83
C ILE A 247 13.46 -14.88 4.70
N VAL A 248 14.44 -14.10 4.27
CA VAL A 248 14.30 -13.12 3.19
C VAL A 248 13.81 -13.79 1.90
N ALA A 249 14.46 -14.88 1.49
CA ALA A 249 14.06 -15.62 0.30
C ALA A 249 12.60 -16.09 0.38
N LYS A 250 12.17 -16.60 1.56
CA LYS A 250 10.80 -17.05 1.76
C LYS A 250 9.79 -15.90 1.81
N VAL A 251 10.16 -14.76 2.41
CA VAL A 251 9.32 -13.55 2.40
C VAL A 251 9.12 -13.07 0.96
N ASP A 252 10.19 -12.97 0.17
CA ASP A 252 10.09 -12.50 -1.21
C ASP A 252 9.24 -13.46 -2.07
N GLU A 253 9.37 -14.77 -1.90
CA GLU A 253 8.51 -15.79 -2.53
C GLU A 253 7.01 -15.58 -2.19
N LEU A 254 6.68 -15.44 -0.91
CA LEU A 254 5.29 -15.29 -0.47
C LEU A 254 4.70 -13.91 -0.82
N MET A 255 5.53 -12.86 -0.84
CA MET A 255 5.11 -11.52 -1.28
C MET A 255 4.80 -11.52 -2.77
N ALA A 256 5.63 -12.16 -3.60
CA ALA A 256 5.37 -12.31 -5.03
C ALA A 256 4.08 -13.10 -5.30
N LEU A 257 3.80 -14.13 -4.49
CA LEU A 257 2.53 -14.84 -4.55
C LEU A 257 1.34 -13.94 -4.17
N CYS A 258 1.48 -13.09 -3.14
CA CYS A 258 0.46 -12.10 -2.80
C CYS A 258 0.23 -11.11 -3.96
N ASP A 259 1.29 -10.65 -4.65
CA ASP A 259 1.18 -9.79 -5.83
C ASP A 259 0.39 -10.48 -6.95
N GLN A 260 0.66 -11.76 -7.20
CA GLN A 260 -0.07 -12.56 -8.20
C GLN A 260 -1.56 -12.71 -7.85
N LEU A 261 -1.88 -13.00 -6.58
CA LEU A 261 -3.27 -13.08 -6.12
C LEU A 261 -3.99 -11.74 -6.29
N GLU A 262 -3.32 -10.63 -5.99
CA GLU A 262 -3.87 -9.29 -6.11
C GLU A 262 -4.17 -8.94 -7.57
N ALA A 263 -3.22 -9.21 -8.47
CA ALA A 263 -3.41 -9.04 -9.91
C ALA A 263 -4.56 -9.91 -10.45
N GLN A 264 -4.66 -11.18 -10.02
CA GLN A 264 -5.76 -12.06 -10.42
C GLN A 264 -7.13 -11.56 -9.93
N GLN A 265 -7.21 -11.01 -8.71
CA GLN A 265 -8.44 -10.43 -8.19
C GLN A 265 -8.86 -9.18 -8.96
N GLN A 266 -7.92 -8.29 -9.27
CA GLN A 266 -8.17 -7.11 -10.09
C GLN A 266 -8.66 -7.49 -11.49
N GLN A 267 -7.99 -8.46 -12.13
CA GLN A 267 -8.40 -8.95 -13.44
C GLN A 267 -9.81 -9.56 -13.43
N ARG A 268 -10.13 -10.34 -12.38
CA ARG A 268 -11.47 -10.91 -12.18
C ARG A 268 -12.52 -9.83 -12.04
N ARG A 269 -12.23 -8.78 -11.26
CA ARG A 269 -13.15 -7.64 -11.08
C ARG A 269 -13.39 -6.88 -12.39
N ILE A 270 -12.34 -6.66 -13.19
CA ILE A 270 -12.46 -6.03 -14.51
C ILE A 270 -13.36 -6.88 -15.42
N LEU A 271 -13.11 -8.18 -15.53
CA LEU A 271 -13.91 -9.08 -16.37
C LEU A 271 -15.36 -9.16 -15.89
N GLN A 272 -15.58 -9.25 -14.58
CA GLN A 272 -16.90 -9.23 -13.96
C GLN A 272 -17.67 -7.94 -14.32
N ASN A 273 -17.01 -6.77 -14.24
CA ASN A 273 -17.61 -5.49 -14.61
C ASN A 273 -17.95 -5.43 -16.11
N GLN A 274 -17.06 -5.93 -16.98
CA GLN A 274 -17.32 -5.99 -18.42
C GLN A 274 -18.52 -6.89 -18.75
N LEU A 275 -18.58 -8.08 -18.15
CA LEU A 275 -19.70 -9.00 -18.32
C LEU A 275 -21.00 -8.40 -17.80
N ARG A 276 -20.95 -7.72 -16.65
CA ARG A 276 -22.10 -6.99 -16.08
C ARG A 276 -22.60 -5.93 -17.04
N HIS A 277 -21.71 -5.04 -17.52
CA HIS A 277 -22.10 -3.98 -18.46
C HIS A 277 -22.68 -4.57 -19.76
N ALA A 278 -22.04 -5.58 -20.34
CA ALA A 278 -22.53 -6.22 -21.57
C ALA A 278 -23.92 -6.85 -21.38
N THR A 279 -24.16 -7.49 -20.23
CA THR A 279 -25.44 -8.15 -19.94
C THR A 279 -26.54 -7.13 -19.68
N LEU A 280 -26.25 -6.07 -18.91
CA LEU A 280 -27.20 -4.96 -18.70
C LEU A 280 -27.51 -4.22 -20.00
N GLN A 281 -26.51 -3.98 -20.85
CA GLN A 281 -26.70 -3.37 -22.17
C GLN A 281 -27.54 -4.27 -23.09
N ALA A 282 -27.36 -5.59 -23.05
CA ALA A 282 -28.19 -6.50 -23.84
C ALA A 282 -29.67 -6.45 -23.40
N VAL A 283 -29.93 -6.38 -22.08
CA VAL A 283 -31.29 -6.18 -21.56
C VAL A 283 -31.84 -4.82 -21.99
N ALA A 284 -31.07 -3.74 -21.85
CA ALA A 284 -31.48 -2.42 -22.29
C ALA A 284 -31.77 -2.38 -23.80
N ALA A 285 -30.89 -2.91 -24.64
CA ALA A 285 -31.00 -2.84 -26.09
C ALA A 285 -32.05 -3.79 -26.71
N SER A 286 -32.75 -4.60 -25.90
CA SER A 286 -33.75 -5.54 -26.38
C SER A 286 -34.86 -4.81 -27.16
N GLN A 287 -35.16 -5.28 -28.37
CA GLN A 287 -36.11 -4.63 -29.28
C GLN A 287 -37.52 -5.22 -29.21
N ASN A 288 -37.63 -6.46 -28.76
CA ASN A 288 -38.90 -7.18 -28.67
C ASN A 288 -39.01 -7.99 -27.36
N PRO A 289 -40.22 -8.43 -26.98
CA PRO A 289 -40.45 -9.14 -25.72
C PRO A 289 -39.67 -10.46 -25.59
N HIS A 290 -39.43 -11.17 -26.69
CA HIS A 290 -38.68 -12.43 -26.68
C HIS A 290 -37.19 -12.18 -26.35
N GLU A 291 -36.54 -11.24 -27.02
CA GLU A 291 -35.16 -10.84 -26.74
C GLU A 291 -35.00 -10.36 -25.29
N LEU A 292 -35.97 -9.58 -24.79
CA LEU A 292 -35.97 -9.10 -23.42
C LEU A 292 -36.00 -10.26 -22.43
N GLN A 293 -36.87 -11.25 -22.66
CA GLN A 293 -36.99 -12.43 -21.81
C GLN A 293 -35.70 -13.28 -21.81
N GLU A 294 -35.08 -13.48 -22.97
CA GLU A 294 -33.84 -14.25 -23.07
C GLU A 294 -32.67 -13.55 -22.37
N ASN A 295 -32.51 -12.24 -22.61
CA ASN A 295 -31.45 -11.45 -21.97
C ASN A 295 -31.67 -11.33 -20.45
N TRP A 296 -32.93 -11.25 -20.01
CA TRP A 296 -33.28 -11.27 -18.59
C TRP A 296 -32.93 -12.60 -17.92
N GLN A 297 -33.24 -13.73 -18.55
CA GLN A 297 -32.85 -15.05 -18.02
C GLN A 297 -31.33 -15.19 -17.89
N ARG A 298 -30.55 -14.66 -18.85
CA ARG A 298 -29.08 -14.62 -18.75
C ARG A 298 -28.60 -13.76 -17.60
N LEU A 299 -29.22 -12.60 -17.37
CA LEU A 299 -28.92 -11.73 -16.23
C LEU A 299 -29.25 -12.42 -14.90
N GLU A 300 -30.44 -13.03 -14.79
CA GLU A 300 -30.91 -13.73 -13.60
C GLU A 300 -30.01 -14.91 -13.24
N ALA A 301 -29.67 -15.75 -14.22
CA ALA A 301 -28.80 -16.92 -14.03
C ALA A 301 -27.40 -16.54 -13.51
N ASN A 302 -26.92 -15.33 -13.81
CA ASN A 302 -25.60 -14.85 -13.43
C ASN A 302 -25.65 -13.78 -12.31
N PHE A 303 -26.83 -13.48 -11.75
CA PHE A 303 -27.02 -12.31 -10.88
C PHE A 303 -26.07 -12.32 -9.67
N GLY A 304 -25.95 -13.45 -8.98
CA GLY A 304 -25.06 -13.58 -7.82
C GLY A 304 -23.56 -13.48 -8.15
N GLN A 305 -23.18 -13.69 -9.42
CA GLN A 305 -21.80 -13.50 -9.87
C GLN A 305 -21.54 -12.09 -10.39
N LEU A 306 -22.56 -11.37 -10.87
CA LEU A 306 -22.41 -10.02 -11.43
C LEU A 306 -22.54 -8.91 -10.38
N PHE A 307 -23.30 -9.17 -9.31
CA PHE A 307 -23.63 -8.22 -8.26
C PHE A 307 -23.18 -8.77 -6.90
N SER A 308 -21.90 -8.56 -6.59
CA SER A 308 -21.27 -9.10 -5.37
C SER A 308 -20.98 -8.02 -4.31
N ALA A 309 -21.07 -6.74 -4.67
CA ALA A 309 -20.80 -5.62 -3.78
C ALA A 309 -21.89 -4.53 -3.87
N PRO A 310 -22.10 -3.72 -2.81
CA PRO A 310 -23.15 -2.69 -2.79
C PRO A 310 -23.07 -1.69 -3.94
N GLU A 311 -21.87 -1.34 -4.40
CA GLU A 311 -21.65 -0.45 -5.53
C GLU A 311 -22.14 -1.03 -6.87
N ASP A 312 -22.26 -2.35 -6.99
CA ASP A 312 -22.68 -3.01 -8.24
C ASP A 312 -24.16 -2.77 -8.56
N VAL A 313 -24.95 -2.37 -7.56
CA VAL A 313 -26.41 -2.17 -7.67
C VAL A 313 -26.75 -0.85 -8.38
N GLU A 314 -25.81 0.09 -8.48
CA GLU A 314 -26.07 1.37 -9.14
C GLU A 314 -26.44 1.20 -10.61
N ASP A 315 -25.77 0.29 -11.31
CA ASP A 315 -26.03 0.00 -12.72
C ASP A 315 -27.40 -0.65 -12.93
N VAL A 316 -27.86 -1.50 -12.01
CA VAL A 316 -29.21 -2.09 -12.03
C VAL A 316 -30.27 -1.02 -11.86
N ARG A 317 -30.04 -0.06 -10.95
CA ARG A 317 -30.97 1.05 -10.72
C ARG A 317 -31.12 1.92 -11.97
N LYS A 318 -30.01 2.21 -12.66
CA LYS A 318 -30.02 2.93 -13.93
C LYS A 318 -30.81 2.18 -15.01
N LEU A 319 -30.54 0.87 -15.15
CA LEU A 319 -31.27 0.02 -16.09
C LEU A 319 -32.78 0.00 -15.80
N ALA A 320 -33.17 -0.18 -14.53
CA ALA A 320 -34.57 -0.18 -14.14
C ALA A 320 -35.25 1.15 -14.51
N MET A 321 -34.58 2.29 -14.30
CA MET A 321 -35.12 3.58 -14.70
C MET A 321 -35.28 3.70 -16.22
N GLU A 322 -34.32 3.21 -17.00
CA GLU A 322 -34.38 3.22 -18.47
C GLU A 322 -35.54 2.35 -18.99
N LEU A 323 -35.70 1.14 -18.45
CA LEU A 323 -36.81 0.26 -18.79
C LEU A 323 -38.16 0.86 -18.39
N ALA A 324 -38.22 1.58 -17.25
CA ALA A 324 -39.43 2.28 -16.81
C ALA A 324 -39.84 3.37 -17.81
N VAL A 325 -38.89 4.21 -18.25
CA VAL A 325 -39.13 5.27 -19.24
C VAL A 325 -39.59 4.68 -20.58
N ARG A 326 -39.09 3.50 -20.96
CA ARG A 326 -39.50 2.79 -22.17
C ARG A 326 -40.83 2.04 -22.03
N GLY A 327 -41.45 2.04 -20.86
CA GLY A 327 -42.71 1.32 -20.60
C GLY A 327 -42.57 -0.20 -20.62
N LEU A 328 -41.35 -0.73 -20.44
CA LEU A 328 -41.05 -2.17 -20.50
C LEU A 328 -41.15 -2.87 -19.13
N LEU A 329 -41.46 -2.13 -18.06
CA LEU A 329 -41.63 -2.69 -16.71
C LEU A 329 -43.08 -3.11 -16.39
N THR A 330 -44.01 -2.93 -17.32
CA THR A 330 -45.43 -3.22 -17.14
C THR A 330 -45.99 -3.95 -18.35
N GLU A 331 -46.99 -4.81 -18.14
CA GLU A 331 -47.74 -5.42 -19.24
C GLU A 331 -48.48 -4.34 -20.03
N GLN A 332 -48.28 -4.30 -21.35
CA GLN A 332 -49.09 -3.48 -22.25
C GLN A 332 -50.46 -4.12 -22.40
N LYS A 333 -51.52 -3.37 -22.17
CA LYS A 333 -52.89 -3.85 -22.39
C LYS A 333 -53.43 -3.27 -23.68
N ASP A 334 -54.08 -4.09 -24.49
CA ASP A 334 -54.78 -3.63 -25.70
C ASP A 334 -55.91 -2.63 -25.41
N SER A 335 -56.36 -2.58 -24.14
CA SER A 335 -57.33 -1.60 -23.66
C SER A 335 -56.74 -0.22 -23.35
N ASP A 336 -55.41 -0.10 -23.31
CA ASP A 336 -54.74 1.16 -23.00
C ASP A 336 -54.89 2.12 -24.18
N GLU A 337 -55.26 3.36 -23.88
CA GLU A 337 -55.44 4.38 -24.92
C GLU A 337 -54.11 4.71 -25.60
N PRO A 338 -54.06 4.78 -26.96
CA PRO A 338 -52.84 5.14 -27.66
C PRO A 338 -52.32 6.52 -27.25
N ALA A 339 -51.01 6.64 -27.02
CA ALA A 339 -50.39 7.91 -26.62
C ALA A 339 -50.66 9.05 -27.63
N THR A 340 -50.85 8.73 -28.90
CA THR A 340 -51.23 9.68 -29.97
C THR A 340 -52.60 10.32 -29.75
N GLU A 341 -53.57 9.57 -29.23
CA GLU A 341 -54.92 10.08 -28.91
C GLU A 341 -54.87 10.99 -27.68
N ILE A 342 -54.12 10.58 -26.64
CA ILE A 342 -53.89 11.39 -25.44
C ILE A 342 -53.22 12.72 -25.80
N LEU A 343 -52.17 12.69 -26.64
CA LEU A 343 -51.47 13.90 -27.10
C LEU A 343 -52.38 14.81 -27.94
N SER A 344 -53.19 14.23 -28.83
CA SER A 344 -54.13 14.99 -29.65
C SER A 344 -55.16 15.73 -28.79
N ARG A 345 -55.74 15.04 -27.81
CA ARG A 345 -56.67 15.63 -26.82
C ARG A 345 -56.01 16.73 -25.99
N TYR A 346 -54.78 16.50 -25.52
CA TYR A 346 -54.00 17.53 -24.81
C TYR A 346 -53.78 18.77 -25.69
N VAL A 347 -53.40 18.60 -26.96
CA VAL A 347 -53.18 19.72 -27.88
C VAL A 347 -54.47 20.52 -28.11
N GLU A 348 -55.61 19.87 -28.26
CA GLU A 348 -56.90 20.54 -28.38
C GLU A 348 -57.29 21.31 -27.11
N GLU A 349 -57.14 20.68 -25.95
CA GLU A 349 -57.48 21.27 -24.66
C GLU A 349 -56.56 22.46 -24.34
N HIS A 350 -55.26 22.32 -24.59
CA HIS A 350 -54.30 23.41 -24.48
C HIS A 350 -54.65 24.58 -25.41
N LYS A 351 -55.07 24.32 -26.66
CA LYS A 351 -55.57 25.37 -27.57
C LYS A 351 -56.82 26.08 -27.01
N LYS A 352 -57.74 25.35 -26.40
CA LYS A 352 -58.95 25.92 -25.78
C LYS A 352 -58.59 26.81 -24.58
N LEU A 353 -57.69 26.37 -23.71
CA LEU A 353 -57.24 27.13 -22.54
C LEU A 353 -56.46 28.40 -22.92
N VAL A 354 -55.61 28.32 -23.96
CA VAL A 354 -54.95 29.52 -24.53
C VAL A 354 -55.99 30.50 -25.09
N LYS A 355 -57.02 30.01 -25.80
CA LYS A 355 -58.11 30.87 -26.32
C LYS A 355 -58.94 31.53 -25.21
N LYS A 356 -59.12 30.85 -24.08
CA LYS A 356 -59.79 31.40 -22.89
C LYS A 356 -58.92 32.36 -22.06
N GLY A 357 -57.62 32.48 -22.38
CA GLY A 357 -56.69 33.36 -21.68
C GLY A 357 -56.17 32.82 -20.34
N GLU A 358 -56.50 31.58 -20.00
CA GLU A 358 -56.13 30.96 -18.72
C GLU A 358 -54.64 30.54 -18.68
N ILE A 359 -54.02 30.32 -19.84
CA ILE A 359 -52.59 29.99 -19.98
C ILE A 359 -51.93 30.73 -21.14
N ARG A 360 -50.62 31.02 -21.00
CA ARG A 360 -49.83 31.74 -22.02
C ARG A 360 -49.43 30.84 -23.18
N ARG A 361 -49.50 31.38 -24.41
CA ARG A 361 -49.02 30.70 -25.62
C ARG A 361 -47.50 30.54 -25.58
N LYS A 362 -47.01 29.30 -25.51
CA LYS A 362 -45.57 28.97 -25.61
C LYS A 362 -45.14 28.91 -27.08
N LYS A 363 -43.87 29.25 -27.35
CA LYS A 363 -43.26 29.03 -28.68
C LYS A 363 -43.12 27.53 -28.94
N PRO A 364 -43.35 27.05 -30.18
CA PRO A 364 -43.13 25.65 -30.51
C PRO A 364 -41.65 25.30 -30.28
N LEU A 365 -41.42 24.12 -29.71
CA LEU A 365 -40.10 23.53 -29.60
C LEU A 365 -39.68 23.00 -30.99
N PRO A 366 -38.37 22.92 -31.27
CA PRO A 366 -37.88 22.26 -32.48
C PRO A 366 -38.36 20.80 -32.53
N GLU A 367 -38.56 20.28 -33.75
CA GLU A 367 -38.86 18.86 -33.96
C GLU A 367 -37.69 18.01 -33.44
N ILE A 368 -38.05 16.88 -32.82
CA ILE A 368 -37.09 15.88 -32.35
C ILE A 368 -36.99 14.86 -33.49
N ASP A 369 -35.78 14.69 -34.05
CA ASP A 369 -35.47 13.65 -35.05
C ASP A 369 -35.60 12.23 -34.47
#